data_AF-A0A4Y2II32-F1
#
_entry.id   AF-A0A4Y2II32-F1
#
_cell.length_a   1.000
_cell.length_b   1.000
_cell.length_c   1.000
_cell.angle_alpha   90.00
_cell.angle_beta   90.00
_cell.angle_gamma   90.00
#
_symmetry.space_group_name_H-M   'P 1'
#
loop_
_entity.id
_entity.type
_entity.pdbx_description
1 polymer ?
#
loop_
_entity_poly.entity_id
_entity_poly.type
_entity_poly.pdbx_seq_one_letter_code
_entity_poly.pdbx_strand_id
1 'polypeptide(L)'
;MSLHYDDESFQTHGLCSRATLKLHTSFHCLGVTSEDTLVIEKVNSKQFRRAINEENFSILQVPDSVFVGHSPSSGSAHNIANCILSYLTETGILLHELDVIGCDGNVHDTGWKTGVICQIENKLKDQLQWGVCFLHSNELPFMHLFINLDGEMTGPKSFSGPISTQLSKCEKLPVVNFESNECEIPEIERKILSKDQQYLLDISYAIKSGRSPEDLSVHEPGPLFHSRWLTMANRVLSLYLNIENLTDEHKILVSFILKSYMPVWFHIKKSKNFTNGPEHVFEVIESSRFLPENLLKVIDPVIQRNAFFAHPENLPLNKIVDRNDHI
;
A
#
# COMPACT_ATOMS: atom_id res chain seq x y z
N MET A 1 -12.41 -0.22 -34.33
CA MET A 1 -11.15 0.55 -34.29
C MET A 1 -10.51 0.23 -32.96
N SER A 2 -9.52 -0.66 -33.00
CA SER A 2 -8.85 -1.23 -31.84
C SER A 2 -8.17 -0.13 -31.04
N LEU A 3 -8.56 0.03 -29.78
CA LEU A 3 -7.79 0.77 -28.80
C LEU A 3 -7.05 -0.27 -27.96
N HIS A 4 -5.76 -0.44 -28.25
CA HIS A 4 -4.81 -0.97 -27.29
C HIS A 4 -4.82 -0.01 -26.10
N TYR A 5 -5.35 -0.48 -24.97
CA TYR A 5 -5.20 0.20 -23.68
C TYR A 5 -3.97 -0.39 -23.00
N ASP A 6 -3.01 0.48 -22.70
CA ASP A 6 -1.79 0.15 -22.00
C ASP A 6 -2.11 -0.45 -20.61
N ASP A 7 -1.63 -1.67 -20.43
CA ASP A 7 -1.76 -2.59 -19.30
C ASP A 7 -1.06 -2.10 -18.00
N GLU A 8 -0.73 -0.82 -17.89
CA GLU A 8 0.06 -0.24 -16.80
C GLU A 8 -0.79 0.52 -15.75
N SER A 9 -2.05 0.87 -16.04
CA SER A 9 -2.95 1.52 -15.07
C SER A 9 -3.62 0.56 -14.11
N PHE A 10 -3.52 -0.74 -14.37
CA PHE A 10 -4.16 -1.84 -13.63
C PHE A 10 -3.21 -2.66 -12.76
N GLN A 11 -1.99 -2.19 -12.52
CA GLN A 11 -1.22 -2.66 -11.39
C GLN A 11 -1.85 -2.13 -10.11
N THR A 12 -2.89 -2.85 -9.68
CA THR A 12 -3.39 -2.91 -8.32
C THR A 12 -2.23 -2.80 -7.36
N HIS A 13 -2.09 -1.59 -6.81
CA HIS A 13 -1.16 -1.33 -5.74
C HIS A 13 -1.62 -2.18 -4.56
N GLY A 14 -0.85 -3.20 -4.20
CA GLY A 14 -0.94 -3.83 -2.88
C GLY A 14 -1.63 -5.20 -2.79
N LEU A 15 -2.37 -5.65 -3.80
CA LEU A 15 -2.98 -6.97 -3.70
C LEU A 15 -1.96 -8.05 -4.05
N CYS A 16 -1.36 -8.59 -3.00
CA CYS A 16 -0.62 -9.83 -2.98
C CYS A 16 0.32 -9.97 -4.18
N SER A 17 1.43 -9.21 -4.18
CA SER A 17 2.49 -9.49 -5.12
C SER A 17 2.97 -10.92 -4.90
N ARG A 18 2.57 -11.90 -5.71
CA ARG A 18 3.08 -13.29 -5.76
C ARG A 18 3.52 -13.85 -4.40
N ALA A 19 2.66 -13.85 -3.39
CA ALA A 19 2.96 -14.57 -2.15
C ALA A 19 2.85 -16.06 -2.46
N THR A 20 3.99 -16.76 -2.53
CA THR A 20 3.99 -18.21 -2.67
C THR A 20 3.69 -18.77 -1.28
N LEU A 21 2.41 -18.96 -0.98
CA LEU A 21 1.96 -19.78 0.14
C LEU A 21 2.14 -21.25 -0.27
N LYS A 22 3.18 -21.91 0.25
CA LYS A 22 3.26 -23.37 0.29
C LYS A 22 2.82 -23.85 1.67
N LEU A 23 1.54 -23.69 1.98
CA LEU A 23 0.86 -24.56 2.93
C LEU A 23 -0.22 -25.31 2.11
N HIS A 24 -0.68 -26.46 2.57
CA HIS A 24 -1.51 -27.35 1.74
C HIS A 24 -2.81 -26.66 1.24
N THR A 25 -3.12 -26.83 -0.05
CA THR A 25 -4.44 -26.74 -0.76
C THR A 25 -5.40 -25.57 -0.48
N SER A 26 -5.84 -24.89 -1.57
CA SER A 26 -7.01 -23.99 -1.67
C SER A 26 -6.90 -22.56 -1.08
N PHE A 27 -5.80 -21.82 -1.32
CA PHE A 27 -5.74 -20.40 -0.95
C PHE A 27 -6.56 -19.50 -1.88
N HIS A 28 -7.43 -18.65 -1.32
CA HIS A 28 -8.20 -17.67 -2.08
C HIS A 28 -7.97 -16.26 -1.49
N CYS A 29 -7.19 -15.44 -2.21
CA CYS A 29 -6.89 -14.06 -1.83
C CYS A 29 -7.94 -13.13 -2.45
N LEU A 30 -8.63 -12.34 -1.63
CA LEU A 30 -9.61 -11.39 -2.14
C LEU A 30 -8.96 -10.04 -2.33
N GLY A 31 -9.07 -9.53 -3.55
CA GLY A 31 -8.58 -8.24 -3.95
C GLY A 31 -9.68 -7.19 -3.98
N VAL A 32 -9.76 -6.32 -2.97
CA VAL A 32 -10.73 -5.23 -3.02
C VAL A 32 -10.22 -4.13 -3.95
N THR A 33 -10.95 -3.83 -5.03
CA THR A 33 -10.64 -2.73 -5.94
C THR A 33 -11.86 -1.82 -6.10
N SER A 34 -11.95 -0.74 -5.34
CA SER A 34 -13.01 0.25 -5.55
C SER A 34 -12.71 1.10 -6.80
N GLU A 35 -13.63 1.12 -7.76
CA GLU A 35 -13.53 1.95 -8.96
C GLU A 35 -14.67 2.99 -8.98
N ASP A 36 -14.32 4.25 -9.28
CA ASP A 36 -15.31 5.29 -9.55
C ASP A 36 -15.81 5.15 -11.01
N THR A 37 -16.95 4.50 -11.21
CA THR A 37 -17.59 4.40 -12.53
C THR A 37 -18.26 5.75 -12.89
N LEU A 38 -17.82 6.37 -13.99
CA LEU A 38 -18.47 7.58 -14.51
C LEU A 38 -19.72 7.21 -15.34
N VAL A 39 -20.90 7.44 -14.78
CA VAL A 39 -22.18 7.25 -15.46
C VAL A 39 -22.65 8.57 -16.09
N ILE A 40 -23.06 8.51 -17.36
CA ILE A 40 -23.67 9.65 -18.06
C ILE A 40 -25.18 9.51 -17.98
N GLU A 41 -25.81 10.33 -17.16
CA GLU A 41 -27.26 10.37 -16.99
C GLU A 41 -27.85 11.42 -17.95
N LYS A 42 -28.83 11.03 -18.78
CA LYS A 42 -29.55 11.95 -19.65
C LYS A 42 -30.88 12.34 -19.00
N VAL A 43 -30.97 13.57 -18.53
CA VAL A 43 -32.22 14.16 -18.01
C VAL A 43 -32.62 15.33 -18.90
N ASN A 44 -33.83 15.29 -19.46
CA ASN A 44 -34.39 16.37 -20.29
C ASN A 44 -33.44 16.87 -21.39
N SER A 45 -32.88 15.95 -22.18
CA SER A 45 -32.00 16.25 -23.31
C SER A 45 -30.64 16.88 -22.94
N LYS A 46 -30.32 16.94 -21.64
CA LYS A 46 -29.01 17.35 -21.11
C LYS A 46 -28.29 16.13 -20.53
N GLN A 47 -27.00 16.00 -20.85
CA GLN A 47 -26.14 14.95 -20.30
C GLN A 47 -25.48 15.45 -19.01
N PHE A 48 -25.63 14.71 -17.93
CA PHE A 48 -24.98 14.94 -16.65
C PHE A 48 -23.98 13.82 -16.42
N ARG A 49 -22.74 14.16 -16.08
CA ARG A 49 -21.75 13.18 -15.65
C ARG A 49 -21.88 13.01 -14.14
N ARG A 50 -22.19 11.79 -13.70
CA ARG A 50 -22.24 11.41 -12.30
C ARG A 50 -21.21 10.31 -12.07
N ALA A 51 -20.28 10.52 -11.16
CA ALA A 51 -19.48 9.42 -10.64
C ALA A 51 -20.39 8.58 -9.72
N ILE A 52 -20.59 7.32 -10.06
CA ILE A 52 -21.15 6.31 -9.17
C ILE A 52 -19.95 5.51 -8.70
N ASN A 53 -19.72 5.48 -7.39
CA ASN A 53 -18.74 4.60 -6.81
C ASN A 53 -19.33 3.18 -6.82
N GLU A 54 -18.85 2.34 -7.74
CA GLU A 54 -19.18 0.93 -7.79
C GLU A 54 -17.98 0.16 -7.24
N GLU A 55 -18.08 -0.28 -6.00
CA GLU A 55 -17.05 -1.12 -5.40
C GLU A 55 -17.10 -2.51 -6.05
N ASN A 56 -16.04 -2.84 -6.79
CA ASN A 56 -15.88 -4.13 -7.46
C ASN A 56 -14.83 -4.95 -6.73
N PHE A 57 -15.22 -6.10 -6.20
CA PHE A 57 -14.31 -6.98 -5.48
C PHE A 57 -13.70 -7.96 -6.46
N SER A 58 -12.41 -7.81 -6.76
CA SER A 58 -11.66 -8.78 -7.55
C SER A 58 -11.33 -10.00 -6.69
N ILE A 59 -11.56 -11.20 -7.20
CA ILE A 59 -11.31 -12.45 -6.48
C ILE A 59 -10.14 -13.15 -7.15
N LEU A 60 -9.06 -13.38 -6.41
CA LEU A 60 -7.83 -13.98 -6.91
C LEU A 60 -7.57 -15.31 -6.19
N GLN A 61 -7.26 -16.35 -6.94
CA GLN A 61 -6.72 -17.58 -6.34
C GLN A 61 -5.20 -17.46 -6.24
N VAL A 62 -4.65 -17.78 -5.09
CA VAL A 62 -3.20 -17.78 -4.83
C VAL A 62 -2.73 -19.23 -4.67
N PRO A 63 -1.46 -19.57 -5.02
CA PRO A 63 -0.31 -18.69 -5.25
C PRO A 63 -0.19 -18.08 -6.66
N ASP A 64 -0.94 -18.58 -7.65
CA ASP A 64 -0.74 -18.20 -9.06
C ASP A 64 -1.41 -16.87 -9.47
N SER A 65 -2.11 -16.22 -8.54
CA SER A 65 -2.87 -14.98 -8.78
C SER A 65 -3.86 -15.13 -9.94
N VAL A 66 -4.51 -16.29 -10.04
CA VAL A 66 -5.51 -16.55 -11.08
C VAL A 66 -6.73 -15.69 -10.78
N PHE A 67 -7.07 -14.81 -11.72
CA PHE A 67 -8.31 -14.05 -11.63
C PHE A 67 -9.50 -15.01 -11.74
N VAL A 68 -10.27 -15.10 -10.66
CA VAL A 68 -11.44 -15.97 -10.58
C VAL A 68 -12.66 -15.21 -11.10
N GLY A 69 -12.83 -13.95 -10.67
CA GLY A 69 -13.88 -13.07 -11.15
C GLY A 69 -14.01 -11.77 -10.36
N HIS A 70 -15.11 -11.05 -10.60
CA HIS A 70 -15.48 -9.85 -9.86
C HIS A 70 -16.83 -10.06 -9.15
N SER A 71 -16.94 -9.56 -7.92
CA SER A 71 -18.22 -9.48 -7.22
C SER A 71 -18.62 -8.01 -7.13
N PRO A 72 -19.69 -7.58 -7.81
CA PRO A 72 -20.21 -6.24 -7.64
C PRO A 72 -20.88 -6.16 -6.28
N SER A 73 -20.35 -5.35 -5.37
CA SER A 73 -21.06 -5.07 -4.13
C SER A 73 -20.76 -3.67 -3.67
N SER A 74 -21.78 -2.82 -3.66
CA SER A 74 -21.75 -1.58 -2.90
C SER A 74 -22.43 -1.79 -1.56
N GLY A 75 -21.87 -1.20 -0.50
CA GLY A 75 -22.53 -1.10 0.80
C GLY A 75 -21.80 -1.79 1.94
N SER A 76 -22.53 -2.20 2.97
CA SER A 76 -21.92 -2.67 4.23
C SER A 76 -21.06 -3.91 4.04
N ALA A 77 -20.02 -4.05 4.88
CA ALA A 77 -19.18 -5.25 4.97
C ALA A 77 -19.97 -6.58 5.05
N HIS A 78 -21.18 -6.56 5.61
CA HIS A 78 -22.06 -7.73 5.65
C HIS A 78 -22.51 -8.16 4.24
N ASN A 79 -22.87 -7.21 3.38
CA ASN A 79 -23.30 -7.48 2.01
C ASN A 79 -22.12 -8.00 1.20
N ILE A 80 -20.96 -7.38 1.35
CA ILE A 80 -19.72 -7.81 0.70
C ILE A 80 -19.37 -9.24 1.09
N ALA A 81 -19.40 -9.57 2.38
CA ALA A 81 -19.19 -10.92 2.86
C ALA A 81 -20.17 -11.94 2.24
N ASN A 82 -21.46 -11.60 2.11
CA ASN A 82 -22.43 -12.45 1.43
C ASN A 82 -22.09 -12.64 -0.05
N CYS A 83 -21.78 -11.55 -0.74
CA CYS A 83 -21.45 -11.56 -2.16
C CYS A 83 -20.22 -12.44 -2.44
N ILE A 84 -19.19 -12.35 -1.60
CA ILE A 84 -17.99 -13.21 -1.66
C ILE A 84 -18.37 -14.68 -1.47
N LEU A 85 -19.09 -15.02 -0.40
CA LEU A 85 -19.43 -16.42 -0.09
C LEU A 85 -20.34 -17.07 -1.14
N SER A 86 -21.32 -16.32 -1.64
CA SER A 86 -22.19 -16.77 -2.75
C SER A 86 -21.35 -17.05 -3.99
N TYR A 87 -20.44 -16.14 -4.34
CA TYR A 87 -19.58 -16.29 -5.51
C TYR A 87 -18.65 -17.52 -5.41
N LEU A 88 -18.01 -17.73 -4.26
CA LEU A 88 -17.18 -18.92 -4.03
C LEU A 88 -18.00 -20.20 -4.21
N THR A 89 -19.22 -20.23 -3.68
CA THR A 89 -20.12 -21.39 -3.82
C THR A 89 -20.53 -21.63 -5.27
N GLU A 90 -20.90 -20.56 -6.00
CA GLU A 90 -21.31 -20.62 -7.41
C GLU A 90 -20.18 -21.09 -8.35
N THR A 91 -18.93 -20.76 -8.00
CA THR A 91 -17.73 -21.19 -8.74
C THR A 91 -17.25 -22.59 -8.37
N GLY A 92 -17.95 -23.28 -7.46
CA GLY A 92 -17.64 -24.64 -7.02
C GLY A 92 -16.53 -24.72 -5.97
N ILE A 93 -16.14 -23.59 -5.38
CA ILE A 93 -15.17 -23.53 -4.28
C ILE A 93 -15.89 -23.93 -2.99
N LEU A 94 -15.33 -24.93 -2.31
CA LEU A 94 -15.87 -25.43 -1.05
C LEU A 94 -15.47 -24.48 0.08
N LEU A 95 -16.46 -23.84 0.71
CA LEU A 95 -16.22 -22.84 1.76
C LEU A 95 -15.46 -23.38 2.98
N HIS A 96 -15.53 -24.68 3.25
CA HIS A 96 -14.80 -25.33 4.35
C HIS A 96 -13.33 -25.60 4.03
N GLU A 97 -12.90 -25.37 2.79
CA GLU A 97 -11.48 -25.40 2.37
C GLU A 97 -10.87 -23.99 2.32
N LEU A 98 -11.62 -22.97 2.77
CA LEU A 98 -11.10 -21.61 2.83
C LEU A 98 -10.28 -21.44 4.11
N ASP A 99 -8.96 -21.47 3.99
CA ASP A 99 -8.04 -21.31 5.14
C ASP A 99 -7.50 -19.88 5.31
N VAL A 100 -7.38 -19.14 4.20
CA VAL A 100 -6.73 -17.82 4.17
C VAL A 100 -7.57 -16.84 3.38
N ILE A 101 -7.68 -15.61 3.88
CA ILE A 101 -8.35 -14.50 3.22
C ILE A 101 -7.44 -13.27 3.19
N GLY A 102 -7.13 -12.79 1.98
CA GLY A 102 -6.36 -11.57 1.79
C GLY A 102 -7.24 -10.34 1.61
N CYS A 103 -6.75 -9.16 2.02
CA CYS A 103 -7.37 -7.85 1.77
C CYS A 103 -6.39 -6.70 2.00
N ASP A 104 -6.85 -5.47 1.76
CA ASP A 104 -6.17 -4.27 2.22
C ASP A 104 -6.37 -4.06 3.73
N GLY A 105 -5.41 -3.43 4.39
CA GLY A 105 -5.44 -3.15 5.84
C GLY A 105 -6.42 -2.07 6.28
N ASN A 106 -7.42 -1.70 5.48
CA ASN A 106 -8.39 -0.68 5.87
C ASN A 106 -9.37 -1.24 6.93
N VAL A 107 -9.98 -0.35 7.72
CA VAL A 107 -10.90 -0.72 8.81
C VAL A 107 -12.18 -1.39 8.30
N HIS A 108 -12.58 -1.10 7.07
CA HIS A 108 -13.77 -1.70 6.47
C HIS A 108 -13.57 -3.21 6.18
N ASP A 109 -12.34 -3.63 5.86
CA ASP A 109 -12.01 -5.03 5.62
C ASP A 109 -11.60 -5.75 6.91
N THR A 110 -10.75 -5.11 7.72
CA THR A 110 -10.09 -5.71 8.90
C THR A 110 -10.74 -5.37 10.25
N GLY A 111 -11.84 -4.62 10.24
CA GLY A 111 -12.52 -4.20 11.47
C GLY A 111 -12.99 -5.37 12.34
N TRP A 112 -12.60 -5.37 13.61
CA TRP A 112 -12.86 -6.48 14.55
C TRP A 112 -14.35 -6.83 14.79
N LYS A 113 -15.28 -5.89 14.52
CA LYS A 113 -16.73 -6.07 14.69
C LYS A 113 -17.49 -6.13 13.37
N THR A 114 -17.14 -5.22 12.47
CA THR A 114 -17.90 -4.93 11.26
C THR A 114 -17.03 -5.06 10.02
N GLY A 115 -15.82 -5.59 10.13
CA GLY A 115 -14.95 -5.83 8.99
C GLY A 115 -15.48 -6.95 8.10
N VAL A 116 -15.18 -6.90 6.81
CA VAL A 116 -15.56 -7.95 5.85
C VAL A 116 -15.09 -9.33 6.32
N ILE A 117 -13.83 -9.44 6.76
CA ILE A 117 -13.29 -10.73 7.22
C ILE A 117 -14.06 -11.24 8.45
N CYS A 118 -14.30 -10.37 9.43
CA CYS A 118 -15.08 -10.72 10.62
C CYS A 118 -16.50 -11.21 10.24
N GLN A 119 -17.14 -10.59 9.24
CA GLN A 119 -18.46 -11.03 8.77
C GLN A 119 -18.41 -12.40 8.09
N ILE A 120 -17.33 -12.70 7.35
CA ILE A 120 -17.09 -14.00 6.73
C ILE A 120 -16.88 -15.08 7.79
N GLU A 121 -15.95 -14.88 8.72
CA GLU A 121 -15.68 -15.81 9.83
C GLU A 121 -16.94 -16.12 10.64
N ASN A 122 -17.76 -15.10 10.93
CA ASN A 122 -19.03 -15.27 11.63
C ASN A 122 -20.04 -16.15 10.88
N LYS A 123 -20.00 -16.17 9.55
CA LYS A 123 -20.88 -16.99 8.70
C LYS A 123 -20.34 -18.41 8.53
N LEU A 124 -19.02 -18.54 8.38
CA LEU A 124 -18.35 -19.85 8.27
C LEU A 124 -18.29 -20.60 9.60
N LYS A 125 -18.38 -19.87 10.73
CA LYS A 125 -18.11 -20.40 12.07
C LYS A 125 -16.70 -20.96 12.21
N ASP A 126 -15.77 -20.36 11.48
CA ASP A 126 -14.36 -20.72 11.47
C ASP A 126 -13.48 -19.47 11.46
N GLN A 127 -12.28 -19.58 12.00
CA GLN A 127 -11.27 -18.51 11.98
C GLN A 127 -10.39 -18.66 10.75
N LEU A 128 -10.22 -17.57 10.01
CA LEU A 128 -9.39 -17.55 8.81
C LEU A 128 -8.02 -16.98 9.13
N GLN A 129 -7.02 -17.38 8.36
CA GLN A 129 -5.72 -16.69 8.38
C GLN A 129 -5.80 -15.39 7.57
N TRP A 130 -5.40 -14.27 8.16
CA TRP A 130 -5.52 -12.97 7.51
C TRP A 130 -4.29 -12.63 6.65
N GLY A 131 -4.51 -12.46 5.36
CA GLY A 131 -3.57 -12.09 4.29
C GLY A 131 -3.50 -10.58 4.02
N VAL A 132 -3.24 -9.77 5.05
CA VAL A 132 -3.32 -8.30 4.92
C VAL A 132 -2.15 -7.74 4.10
N CYS A 133 -2.41 -6.72 3.27
CA CYS A 133 -1.40 -6.08 2.42
C CYS A 133 -0.24 -5.45 3.23
N PHE A 134 0.98 -5.96 3.02
CA PHE A 134 2.21 -5.40 3.65
C PHE A 134 2.52 -3.96 3.23
N LEU A 135 2.29 -3.62 1.96
CA LEU A 135 2.58 -2.28 1.46
C LEU A 135 1.68 -1.26 2.15
N HIS A 136 0.40 -1.59 2.32
CA HIS A 136 -0.53 -0.74 3.07
C HIS A 136 -0.07 -0.59 4.53
N SER A 137 0.35 -1.67 5.19
CA SER A 137 0.92 -1.59 6.55
C SER A 137 2.16 -0.67 6.62
N ASN A 138 3.00 -0.62 5.58
CA ASN A 138 4.15 0.29 5.50
C ASN A 138 3.75 1.75 5.22
N GLU A 139 2.67 1.98 4.48
CA GLU A 139 2.15 3.32 4.18
C GLU A 139 1.53 4.01 5.40
N LEU A 140 0.88 3.26 6.29
CA LEU A 140 0.15 3.85 7.42
C LEU A 140 1.02 4.65 8.41
N PRO A 141 2.21 4.18 8.85
CA PRO A 141 3.11 4.98 9.68
C PRO A 141 3.53 6.29 9.00
N PHE A 142 3.88 6.24 7.71
CA PHE A 142 4.24 7.43 6.94
C PHE A 142 3.06 8.41 6.86
N MET A 143 1.86 7.92 6.55
CA MET A 143 0.64 8.72 6.49
C MET A 143 0.37 9.45 7.80
N HIS A 144 0.38 8.73 8.92
CA HIS A 144 0.07 9.32 10.22
C HIS A 144 1.15 10.30 10.68
N LEU A 145 2.42 10.02 10.38
CA LEU A 145 3.52 10.96 10.62
C LEU A 145 3.35 12.22 9.78
N PHE A 146 3.04 12.09 8.49
CA PHE A 146 2.79 13.22 7.59
C PHE A 146 1.65 14.10 8.09
N ILE A 147 0.50 13.51 8.44
CA ILE A 147 -0.65 14.25 8.96
C ILE A 147 -0.30 14.97 10.27
N ASN A 148 0.47 14.33 11.15
CA ASN A 148 0.88 14.95 12.42
C ASN A 148 1.80 16.16 12.22
N LEU A 149 2.69 16.11 11.23
CA LEU A 149 3.68 17.15 10.96
C LEU A 149 3.16 18.28 10.07
N ASP A 150 2.33 17.97 9.07
CA ASP A 150 1.80 18.95 8.12
C ASP A 150 0.48 19.58 8.58
N GLY A 151 -0.32 18.83 9.35
CA GLY A 151 -1.64 19.23 9.83
C GLY A 151 -2.78 18.37 9.29
N GLU A 152 -3.93 18.47 9.96
CA GLU A 152 -5.13 17.70 9.59
C GLU A 152 -5.67 18.06 8.21
N MET A 153 -6.23 17.06 7.54
CA MET A 153 -6.89 17.26 6.25
C MET A 153 -8.24 17.96 6.45
N THR A 154 -8.47 19.06 5.74
CA THR A 154 -9.73 19.82 5.79
C THR A 154 -10.84 19.21 4.93
N GLY A 155 -10.55 18.13 4.20
CA GLY A 155 -11.53 17.36 3.43
C GLY A 155 -10.91 16.18 2.68
N PRO A 156 -11.74 15.36 1.97
CA PRO A 156 -11.29 14.15 1.27
C PRO A 156 -10.30 14.41 0.13
N LYS A 157 -10.15 15.69 -0.27
CA LYS A 157 -9.36 16.12 -1.44
C LYS A 157 -8.33 17.23 -1.20
N SER A 158 -8.20 17.71 0.03
CA SER A 158 -7.40 18.91 0.29
C SER A 158 -6.49 18.72 1.48
N PHE A 159 -5.21 18.52 1.18
CA PHE A 159 -4.16 18.83 2.12
C PHE A 159 -3.99 20.35 2.16
N SER A 160 -4.04 20.93 3.35
CA SER A 160 -3.97 22.38 3.57
C SER A 160 -2.78 22.79 4.43
N GLY A 161 -1.89 21.85 4.73
CA GLY A 161 -0.70 22.10 5.52
C GLY A 161 0.40 22.81 4.72
N PRO A 162 1.41 23.36 5.42
CA PRO A 162 2.50 24.11 4.78
C PRO A 162 3.31 23.28 3.78
N ILE A 163 3.58 22.01 4.07
CA ILE A 163 4.34 21.09 3.22
C ILE A 163 3.47 20.67 2.03
N SER A 164 2.27 20.19 2.29
CA SER A 164 1.39 19.70 1.22
C SER A 164 1.00 20.75 0.18
N THR A 165 0.82 22.00 0.61
CA THR A 165 0.59 23.12 -0.32
C THR A 165 1.75 23.29 -1.32
N GLN A 166 2.97 22.99 -0.90
CA GLN A 166 4.17 23.08 -1.73
C GLN A 166 4.37 21.85 -2.64
N LEU A 167 3.93 20.66 -2.20
CA LEU A 167 4.01 19.41 -3.00
C LEU A 167 3.25 19.48 -4.33
N SER A 168 2.22 20.32 -4.42
CA SER A 168 1.48 20.56 -5.69
C SER A 168 2.26 21.41 -6.70
N LYS A 169 3.31 22.10 -6.26
CA LYS A 169 4.08 23.06 -7.07
C LYS A 169 5.51 22.60 -7.35
N CYS A 170 5.97 21.51 -6.71
CA CYS A 170 7.36 21.07 -6.76
C CYS A 170 7.82 20.65 -8.16
N GLU A 171 6.92 20.16 -9.01
CA GLU A 171 7.21 19.69 -10.39
C GLU A 171 7.91 20.73 -11.27
N LYS A 172 7.71 22.03 -11.00
CA LYS A 172 8.22 23.11 -11.85
C LYS A 172 9.46 23.79 -11.30
N LEU A 173 9.96 23.34 -10.15
CA LEU A 173 11.08 23.97 -9.48
C LEU A 173 12.40 23.39 -10.00
N PRO A 174 13.44 24.21 -10.19
CA PRO A 174 14.77 23.70 -10.47
C PRO A 174 15.33 22.99 -9.23
N VAL A 175 16.26 22.07 -9.43
CA VAL A 175 17.03 21.48 -8.34
C VAL A 175 17.93 22.57 -7.74
N VAL A 176 17.93 22.68 -6.41
CA VAL A 176 18.78 23.60 -5.64
C VAL A 176 19.89 22.81 -4.93
N ASN A 177 20.77 23.50 -4.19
CA ASN A 177 21.72 22.80 -3.33
C ASN A 177 20.98 22.16 -2.14
N PHE A 178 21.22 20.87 -1.90
CA PHE A 178 20.65 20.11 -0.79
C PHE A 178 21.75 19.33 -0.06
N GLU A 179 21.48 18.98 1.20
CA GLU A 179 22.40 18.18 2.00
C GLU A 179 22.19 16.69 1.74
N SER A 180 23.26 15.89 1.82
CA SER A 180 23.13 14.44 1.76
C SER A 180 22.46 13.91 3.02
N ASN A 181 21.59 12.90 2.89
CA ASN A 181 21.01 12.19 4.03
C ASN A 181 21.49 10.73 4.04
N GLU A 182 21.90 10.23 5.21
CA GLU A 182 22.32 8.85 5.37
C GLU A 182 21.14 7.89 5.22
N CYS A 183 21.26 6.95 4.28
CA CYS A 183 20.33 5.85 4.12
C CYS A 183 20.98 4.62 3.46
N GLU A 184 20.35 3.48 3.63
CA GLU A 184 20.69 2.25 2.93
C GLU A 184 19.90 2.16 1.63
N ILE A 185 20.60 2.03 0.50
CA ILE A 185 19.95 1.87 -0.80
C ILE A 185 19.83 0.38 -1.06
N PRO A 186 18.61 -0.16 -1.15
CA PRO A 186 18.41 -1.59 -1.30
C PRO A 186 18.86 -2.07 -2.68
N GLU A 187 19.53 -3.21 -2.71
CA GLU A 187 19.86 -3.92 -3.95
C GLU A 187 18.62 -4.64 -4.48
N ILE A 188 18.05 -4.09 -5.55
CA ILE A 188 16.86 -4.62 -6.21
C ILE A 188 16.96 -4.52 -7.73
N GLU A 189 16.42 -5.53 -8.42
CA GLU A 189 16.42 -5.56 -9.87
C GLU A 189 15.41 -4.55 -10.44
N ARG A 190 15.88 -3.54 -11.18
CA ARG A 190 15.03 -2.46 -11.69
C ARG A 190 13.86 -2.93 -12.56
N LYS A 191 14.02 -4.05 -13.28
CA LYS A 191 13.01 -4.58 -14.20
C LYS A 191 11.71 -5.04 -13.51
N ILE A 192 11.76 -5.28 -12.19
CA ILE A 192 10.58 -5.69 -11.41
C ILE A 192 9.85 -4.51 -10.75
N LEU A 193 10.35 -3.28 -10.96
CA LEU A 193 9.84 -2.05 -10.33
C LEU A 193 8.94 -1.27 -11.29
N SER A 194 7.86 -0.71 -10.76
CA SER A 194 7.06 0.29 -11.48
C SER A 194 7.82 1.60 -11.66
N LYS A 195 7.34 2.50 -12.53
CA LYS A 195 7.94 3.83 -12.74
C LYS A 195 8.07 4.62 -11.44
N ASP A 196 7.03 4.67 -10.61
CA ASP A 196 7.07 5.36 -9.31
C ASP A 196 8.06 4.74 -8.32
N GLN A 197 8.27 3.41 -8.38
CA GLN A 197 9.23 2.72 -7.52
C GLN A 197 10.67 2.93 -7.98
N GLN A 198 10.90 2.95 -9.29
CA GLN A 198 12.21 3.31 -9.84
C GLN A 198 12.55 4.74 -9.46
N TYR A 199 11.57 5.66 -9.57
CA TYR A 199 11.75 7.04 -9.13
C TYR A 199 12.14 7.13 -7.65
N LEU A 200 11.44 6.41 -6.75
CA LEU A 200 11.79 6.37 -5.33
C LEU A 200 13.25 5.92 -5.11
N LEU A 201 13.70 4.92 -5.85
CA LEU A 201 15.08 4.42 -5.75
C LEU A 201 16.09 5.47 -6.24
N ASP A 202 15.83 6.07 -7.38
CA ASP A 202 16.73 7.03 -8.03
C ASP A 202 16.86 8.32 -7.22
N ILE A 203 15.74 8.86 -6.73
CA ILE A 203 15.76 10.07 -5.91
C ILE A 203 16.43 9.83 -4.56
N SER A 204 16.24 8.64 -3.97
CA SER A 204 16.91 8.28 -2.72
C SER A 204 18.42 8.16 -2.90
N TYR A 205 18.87 7.63 -4.03
CA TYR A 205 20.29 7.60 -4.39
C TYR A 205 20.87 9.01 -4.59
N ALA A 206 20.12 9.90 -5.24
CA ALA A 206 20.52 11.30 -5.41
C ALA A 206 20.68 12.01 -4.06
N ILE A 207 19.70 11.85 -3.15
CA ILE A 207 19.77 12.41 -1.80
C ILE A 207 20.95 11.83 -1.02
N LYS A 208 21.17 10.50 -1.07
CA LYS A 208 22.32 9.88 -0.40
C LYS A 208 23.66 10.42 -0.90
N SER A 209 23.80 10.62 -2.20
CA SER A 209 25.05 11.08 -2.80
C SER A 209 25.27 12.59 -2.71
N GLY A 210 24.25 13.36 -2.32
CA GLY A 210 24.30 14.82 -2.34
C GLY A 210 24.39 15.39 -3.77
N ARG A 211 24.06 14.60 -4.79
CA ARG A 211 24.17 14.98 -6.21
C ARG A 211 22.90 14.57 -6.94
N SER A 212 22.30 15.51 -7.67
CA SER A 212 21.18 15.21 -8.56
C SER A 212 21.66 15.04 -10.00
N PRO A 213 21.46 13.85 -10.58
CA PRO A 213 21.48 13.67 -12.03
C PRO A 213 20.54 14.64 -12.74
N GLU A 214 20.91 15.12 -13.93
CA GLU A 214 20.10 16.05 -14.74
C GLU A 214 18.77 15.42 -15.20
N ASP A 215 18.74 14.10 -15.39
CA ASP A 215 17.59 13.31 -15.84
C ASP A 215 16.54 13.06 -14.75
N LEU A 216 16.90 13.14 -13.46
CA LEU A 216 15.95 13.05 -12.34
C LEU A 216 14.94 14.20 -12.31
N SER A 217 15.30 15.35 -12.90
CA SER A 217 14.40 16.51 -13.07
C SER A 217 13.35 16.32 -14.16
N VAL A 218 13.54 15.33 -15.04
CA VAL A 218 12.64 15.03 -16.17
C VAL A 218 11.58 14.00 -15.77
N HIS A 219 11.86 13.18 -14.75
CA HIS A 219 10.92 12.19 -14.26
C HIS A 219 9.96 12.80 -13.26
N GLU A 220 8.71 12.97 -13.68
CA GLU A 220 7.64 13.48 -12.83
C GLU A 220 7.01 12.36 -12.01
N PRO A 221 6.87 12.51 -10.68
CA PRO A 221 6.02 11.63 -9.89
C PRO A 221 4.58 11.69 -10.42
N GLY A 222 3.87 10.57 -10.38
CA GLY A 222 2.46 10.54 -10.78
C GLY A 222 1.58 11.61 -10.10
N PRO A 223 0.38 11.87 -10.63
CA PRO A 223 -0.57 12.81 -10.03
C PRO A 223 -0.90 12.43 -8.57
N LEU A 224 -1.06 13.44 -7.71
CA LEU A 224 -1.45 13.26 -6.32
C LEU A 224 -2.87 12.68 -6.23
N PHE A 225 -2.98 11.46 -5.70
CA PHE A 225 -4.22 10.83 -5.30
C PHE A 225 -4.11 10.33 -3.85
N HIS A 226 -5.20 10.41 -3.08
CA HIS A 226 -5.21 10.11 -1.64
C HIS A 226 -4.88 8.67 -1.28
N SER A 227 -5.03 7.75 -2.24
CA SER A 227 -4.70 6.33 -2.09
C SER A 227 -3.25 6.00 -2.47
N ARG A 228 -2.43 6.97 -2.90
CA ARG A 228 -1.09 6.73 -3.44
C ARG A 228 0.01 7.36 -2.57
N TRP A 229 0.28 6.74 -1.41
CA TRP A 229 1.30 7.22 -0.48
C TRP A 229 2.73 7.11 -1.03
N LEU A 230 3.00 6.17 -1.94
CA LEU A 230 4.27 6.12 -2.67
C LEU A 230 4.53 7.42 -3.46
N THR A 231 3.52 7.89 -4.18
CA THR A 231 3.59 9.16 -4.93
C THR A 231 3.80 10.34 -3.99
N MET A 232 3.17 10.32 -2.81
CA MET A 232 3.37 11.32 -1.77
C MET A 232 4.83 11.32 -1.27
N ALA A 233 5.38 10.15 -0.95
CA ALA A 233 6.77 10.01 -0.52
C ALA A 233 7.73 10.53 -1.60
N ASN A 234 7.53 10.15 -2.86
CA ASN A 234 8.31 10.65 -3.99
C ASN A 234 8.30 12.18 -4.05
N ARG A 235 7.14 12.81 -3.95
CA ARG A 235 7.02 14.27 -3.99
C ARG A 235 7.66 14.96 -2.78
N VAL A 236 7.60 14.35 -1.59
CA VAL A 236 8.30 14.87 -0.40
C VAL A 236 9.81 14.86 -0.61
N LEU A 237 10.36 13.80 -1.21
CA LEU A 237 11.77 13.73 -1.58
C LEU A 237 12.10 14.72 -2.71
N SER A 238 11.25 14.87 -3.74
CA SER A 238 11.46 15.88 -4.79
C SER A 238 11.51 17.28 -4.19
N LEU A 239 10.54 17.63 -3.36
CA LEU A 239 10.50 18.93 -2.68
C LEU A 239 11.79 19.22 -1.91
N TYR A 240 12.43 18.21 -1.32
CA TYR A 240 13.70 18.34 -0.61
C TYR A 240 14.84 18.79 -1.53
N LEU A 241 14.84 18.34 -2.80
CA LEU A 241 15.80 18.75 -3.81
C LEU A 241 15.52 20.14 -4.40
N ASN A 242 14.32 20.68 -4.18
CA ASN A 242 13.80 21.84 -4.90
C ASN A 242 13.61 23.10 -4.03
N ILE A 243 13.93 23.04 -2.73
CA ILE A 243 13.71 24.14 -1.78
C ILE A 243 14.96 24.38 -0.93
N GLU A 244 15.38 25.65 -0.82
CA GLU A 244 16.54 26.05 -0.01
C GLU A 244 16.23 26.08 1.49
N ASN A 245 15.02 26.53 1.87
CA ASN A 245 14.62 26.72 3.26
C ASN A 245 13.73 25.55 3.74
N LEU A 246 14.37 24.44 4.09
CA LEU A 246 13.69 23.26 4.60
C LEU A 246 13.25 23.45 6.05
N THR A 247 12.00 23.15 6.36
CA THR A 247 11.53 23.09 7.76
C THR A 247 12.01 21.81 8.44
N ASP A 248 12.07 21.81 9.77
CA ASP A 248 12.47 20.62 10.53
C ASP A 248 11.49 19.45 10.30
N GLU A 249 10.20 19.74 10.15
CA GLU A 249 9.16 18.77 9.82
C GLU A 249 9.42 18.08 8.48
N HIS A 250 9.81 18.83 7.44
CA HIS A 250 10.16 18.26 6.14
C HIS A 250 11.41 17.38 6.24
N LYS A 251 12.45 17.83 6.98
CA LYS A 251 13.66 17.01 7.21
C LYS A 251 13.35 15.70 7.94
N ILE A 252 12.41 15.71 8.89
CA ILE A 252 11.93 14.51 9.59
C ILE A 252 11.24 13.57 8.60
N LEU A 253 10.35 14.07 7.74
CA LEU A 253 9.66 13.25 6.73
C LEU A 253 10.64 12.62 5.74
N VAL A 254 11.61 13.40 5.24
CA VAL A 254 12.66 12.89 4.33
C VAL A 254 13.46 11.79 5.00
N SER A 255 13.87 12.00 6.26
CA SER A 255 14.59 11.00 7.03
C SER A 255 13.76 9.74 7.25
N PHE A 256 12.47 9.86 7.55
CA PHE A 256 11.56 8.72 7.68
C PHE A 256 11.39 7.95 6.38
N ILE A 257 11.25 8.65 5.26
CA ILE A 257 11.12 8.00 3.96
C ILE A 257 12.39 7.19 3.65
N LEU A 258 13.56 7.80 3.83
CA LEU A 258 14.84 7.19 3.46
C LEU A 258 15.29 6.08 4.41
N LYS A 259 15.00 6.21 5.71
CA LYS A 259 15.47 5.26 6.74
C LYS A 259 14.49 4.15 7.06
N SER A 260 13.19 4.35 6.82
CA SER A 260 12.15 3.38 7.18
C SER A 260 11.24 3.00 6.02
N TYR A 261 10.51 3.95 5.44
CA TYR A 261 9.50 3.65 4.42
C TYR A 261 10.09 2.97 3.18
N MET A 262 11.14 3.54 2.60
CA MET A 262 11.79 3.04 1.38
C MET A 262 12.47 1.68 1.60
N PRO A 263 13.34 1.48 2.61
CA PRO A 263 13.96 0.17 2.85
C PRO A 263 12.91 -0.94 3.04
N VAL A 264 11.90 -0.71 3.88
CA VAL A 264 10.81 -1.67 4.10
C VAL A 264 10.04 -1.94 2.80
N TRP A 265 9.73 -0.90 2.02
CA TRP A 265 9.02 -1.04 0.74
C TRP A 265 9.73 -2.01 -0.19
N PHE A 266 11.04 -1.83 -0.37
CA PHE A 266 11.83 -2.68 -1.25
C PHE A 266 12.11 -4.06 -0.64
N HIS A 267 12.21 -4.16 0.69
CA HIS A 267 12.29 -5.44 1.38
C HIS A 267 11.03 -6.29 1.13
N ILE A 268 9.83 -5.70 1.24
CA ILE A 268 8.56 -6.35 0.88
C ILE A 268 8.57 -6.77 -0.60
N LYS A 269 9.09 -5.94 -1.50
CA LYS A 269 9.17 -6.27 -2.93
C LYS A 269 10.13 -7.43 -3.24
N LYS A 270 11.20 -7.60 -2.46
CA LYS A 270 12.13 -8.72 -2.60
C LYS A 270 11.57 -10.00 -1.98
N SER A 271 10.93 -9.87 -0.83
CA SER A 271 10.52 -10.97 0.05
C SER A 271 9.01 -11.00 0.22
N LYS A 272 8.30 -11.41 -0.84
CA LYS A 272 6.84 -11.27 -0.93
C LYS A 272 6.04 -12.39 -0.25
N ASN A 273 6.71 -13.42 0.25
CA ASN A 273 6.04 -14.58 0.82
C ASN A 273 5.32 -14.22 2.12
N PHE A 274 4.15 -14.81 2.33
CA PHE A 274 3.33 -14.60 3.52
C PHE A 274 4.10 -14.90 4.82
N THR A 275 4.96 -15.92 4.77
CA THR A 275 5.85 -16.36 5.87
C THR A 275 6.87 -15.31 6.30
N ASN A 276 7.14 -14.31 5.46
CA ASN A 276 8.07 -13.22 5.75
C ASN A 276 7.38 -12.05 6.48
N GLY A 277 6.06 -12.13 6.70
CA GLY A 277 5.31 -11.05 7.32
C GLY A 277 5.81 -10.61 8.70
N PRO A 278 6.16 -11.51 9.63
CA PRO A 278 6.74 -11.12 10.91
C PRO A 278 8.03 -10.31 10.75
N GLU A 279 8.86 -10.64 9.75
CA GLU A 279 10.11 -9.95 9.44
C GLU A 279 9.84 -8.52 8.94
N HIS A 280 8.85 -8.34 8.07
CA HIS A 280 8.44 -7.01 7.60
C HIS A 280 7.90 -6.11 8.72
N VAL A 281 7.13 -6.68 9.65
CA VAL A 281 6.64 -5.92 10.82
C VAL A 281 7.81 -5.51 11.71
N PHE A 282 8.76 -6.41 11.94
CA PHE A 282 9.96 -6.12 12.71
C PHE A 282 10.80 -5.00 12.07
N GLU A 283 11.00 -5.05 10.74
CA GLU A 283 11.75 -4.04 10.00
C GLU A 283 11.12 -2.64 10.14
N VAL A 284 9.79 -2.53 10.06
CA VAL A 284 9.08 -1.25 10.29
C VAL A 284 9.32 -0.73 11.71
N ILE A 285 9.26 -1.64 12.70
CA ILE A 285 9.50 -1.29 14.11
C ILE A 285 10.93 -0.82 14.31
N GLU A 286 11.94 -1.55 13.83
CA GLU A 286 13.35 -1.24 14.02
C GLU A 286 13.75 0.05 13.30
N SER A 287 13.43 0.13 12.00
CA SER A 287 13.83 1.24 11.14
C SER A 287 13.21 2.58 11.52
N SER A 288 12.13 2.59 12.31
CA SER A 288 11.47 3.80 12.80
C SER A 288 12.01 4.31 14.14
N ARG A 289 12.85 3.55 14.85
CA ARG A 289 13.32 3.90 16.22
C ARG A 289 14.22 5.13 16.31
N PHE A 290 14.74 5.63 15.18
CA PHE A 290 15.51 6.88 15.17
C PHE A 290 14.64 8.12 15.44
N LEU A 291 13.30 8.01 15.34
CA LEU A 291 12.39 9.10 15.62
C LEU A 291 12.37 9.46 17.11
N PRO A 292 12.14 10.73 17.47
CA PRO A 292 11.96 11.15 18.85
C PRO A 292 10.66 10.60 19.44
N GLU A 293 10.61 10.48 20.77
CA GLU A 293 9.52 9.81 21.52
C GLU A 293 8.14 10.39 21.23
N ASN A 294 8.03 11.71 21.01
CA ASN A 294 6.76 12.37 20.69
C ASN A 294 6.19 11.91 19.34
N LEU A 295 7.05 11.60 18.36
CA LEU A 295 6.64 11.10 17.05
C LEU A 295 6.43 9.58 17.06
N LEU A 296 7.20 8.84 17.86
CA LEU A 296 6.94 7.43 18.11
C LEU A 296 5.54 7.20 18.70
N LYS A 297 5.08 8.07 19.61
CA LYS A 297 3.70 8.04 20.14
C LYS A 297 2.61 8.19 19.08
N VAL A 298 2.93 8.75 17.91
CA VAL A 298 2.01 8.88 16.77
C VAL A 298 1.98 7.59 15.96
N ILE A 299 3.15 7.01 15.65
CA ILE A 299 3.24 5.88 14.72
C ILE A 299 3.16 4.50 15.38
N ASP A 300 3.63 4.34 16.63
CA ASP A 300 3.62 3.04 17.31
C ASP A 300 2.20 2.46 17.46
N PRO A 301 1.17 3.24 17.83
CA PRO A 301 -0.20 2.74 17.86
C PRO A 301 -0.72 2.34 16.47
N VAL A 302 -0.21 2.95 15.40
CA VAL A 302 -0.58 2.62 14.01
C VAL A 302 0.06 1.30 13.61
N ILE A 303 1.35 1.13 13.89
CA ILE A 303 2.08 -0.13 13.65
C ILE A 303 1.41 -1.27 14.43
N GLN A 304 1.14 -1.07 15.73
CA GLN A 304 0.53 -2.08 16.60
C GLN A 304 -0.84 -2.54 16.10
N ARG A 305 -1.70 -1.60 15.65
CA ARG A 305 -3.04 -1.92 15.14
C ARG A 305 -3.04 -2.67 13.81
N ASN A 306 -1.95 -2.56 13.03
CA ASN A 306 -1.82 -3.15 11.70
C ASN A 306 -0.78 -4.27 11.65
N ALA A 307 -0.25 -4.69 12.80
CA ALA A 307 0.71 -5.78 12.94
C ALA A 307 0.03 -7.16 12.89
N PHE A 308 -0.85 -7.39 11.91
CA PHE A 308 -1.60 -8.64 11.77
C PHE A 308 -0.67 -9.87 11.69
N PHE A 309 0.50 -9.70 11.08
CA PHE A 309 1.53 -10.73 10.97
C PHE A 309 2.33 -10.98 12.25
N ALA A 310 2.15 -10.15 13.28
CA ALA A 310 2.72 -10.38 14.60
C ALA A 310 1.75 -11.14 15.53
N HIS A 311 0.55 -11.50 15.05
CA HIS A 311 -0.34 -12.34 15.84
C HIS A 311 0.28 -13.74 16.07
N PRO A 312 0.00 -14.38 17.23
CA PRO A 312 0.62 -15.64 17.61
C PRO A 312 0.51 -16.76 16.57
N GLU A 313 -0.57 -16.80 15.78
CA GLU A 313 -0.79 -17.75 14.69
C GLU A 313 0.19 -17.57 13.52
N ASN A 314 0.70 -16.35 13.31
CA ASN A 314 1.61 -16.03 12.21
C ASN A 314 3.09 -16.21 12.56
N LEU A 315 3.45 -16.16 13.84
CA LEU A 315 4.86 -16.25 14.28
C LEU A 315 5.54 -17.60 13.93
N PRO A 316 4.88 -18.77 14.03
CA PRO A 316 5.47 -20.05 13.64
C PRO A 316 5.72 -20.17 12.15
N LEU A 317 5.01 -19.42 11.30
CA LEU A 317 5.10 -19.53 9.84
C LEU A 317 6.51 -19.25 9.31
N ASN A 318 7.23 -18.31 9.95
CA ASN A 318 8.63 -18.03 9.61
C ASN A 318 9.57 -19.21 9.96
N LYS A 319 9.18 -20.07 10.91
CA LYS A 319 9.96 -21.26 11.29
C LYS A 319 9.65 -22.49 10.44
N ILE A 320 8.51 -22.51 9.74
CA ILE A 320 8.11 -23.63 8.87
C ILE A 320 8.88 -23.59 7.54
N VAL A 321 9.29 -22.40 7.10
CA VAL A 321 10.18 -22.24 5.94
C VAL A 321 11.61 -22.47 6.43
N ASP A 322 12.11 -23.70 6.28
CA ASP A 322 13.52 -23.99 6.51
C ASP A 322 14.34 -23.16 5.52
N ARG A 323 15.02 -22.11 6.01
CA ARG A 323 15.90 -21.25 5.20
C ARG A 323 17.28 -21.90 4.98
N ASN A 324 17.51 -23.11 5.49
CA ASN A 324 18.77 -23.81 5.34
C ASN A 324 18.71 -24.74 4.11
N ASP A 325 19.07 -24.21 2.93
CA ASP A 325 19.41 -25.03 1.75
C ASP A 325 20.78 -25.72 1.90
N HIS A 326 21.13 -26.20 3.10
CA HIS A 326 22.40 -26.86 3.39
C HIS A 326 22.18 -28.15 4.19
N ILE A 327 21.93 -29.24 3.46
CA ILE A 327 22.38 -30.60 3.82
C ILE A 327 23.27 -31.11 2.71
#